data_AF-A0A3S9XAK2-F1
#
_entry.id   AF-A0A3S9XAK2-F1
#
_cell.length_a   1.000
_cell.length_b   1.000
_cell.length_c   1.000
_cell.angle_alpha   90.00
_cell.angle_beta   90.00
_cell.angle_gamma   90.00
#
_symmetry.space_group_name_H-M   'P 1'
#
loop_
_entity.id
_entity.type
_entity.pdbx_description
1 polymer ?
#
loop_
_entity_poly.entity_id
_entity_poly.type
_entity_poly.pdbx_seq_one_letter_code
_entity_poly.pdbx_strand_id
1 'polypeptide(L)'
;MNRLIVKLILVVLCALILGIGISIDPGYVFIRFSHFEYESGLWVTLALIGLVIFTFWLIIALTGISFELFGKINPFSQQRKHRLGEKGMRELAEGNWSTALKHLKTATKAKNGSLSYYLGAAEAANELGEYDKSNAFIEAACDNVPKAKMAIGLTFANLLLQRQDYDKALAVADELHSIKSNHPPVIKLLYNIYFNQENWMEVNQLLPALAKYKLLPENTLIKLEQYTWSALLKESFINNKDQPVLALEQLKKVWDSLSNKARSDIATIEIYVQLLCSLNAAQDAEKLLQKAINTNYCSELIYLYGQIKGDNITKQISLAEQWLTTHQNDPVLLLTLGKLCQRNQLWGKAKEYLEKSIQLKHSPESYFELAGYYAEHGDTQKSNQLFRQGLQQTHQNLYLTHKSAD
;
A
#
# COMPACT_ATOMS: atom_id res chain seq x y z
N MET A 1 36.48 19.09 63.28
CA MET A 1 36.07 20.07 64.31
C MET A 1 34.96 20.94 63.72
N ASN A 2 33.73 20.76 64.20
CA ASN A 2 32.53 21.15 63.46
C ASN A 2 32.47 22.67 63.27
N ARG A 3 32.34 23.12 62.01
CA ARG A 3 32.10 24.53 61.65
C ARG A 3 30.92 25.15 62.41
N LEU A 4 30.03 24.32 62.97
CA LEU A 4 28.94 24.70 63.85
C LEU A 4 29.41 25.20 65.23
N ILE A 5 30.43 24.56 65.85
CA ILE A 5 30.92 24.94 67.19
C ILE A 5 31.65 26.30 67.12
N VAL A 6 32.46 26.52 66.08
CA VAL A 6 33.14 27.80 65.85
C VAL A 6 32.13 28.93 65.63
N LYS A 7 31.06 28.68 64.86
CA LYS A 7 29.97 29.65 64.67
C LYS A 7 29.24 29.94 65.97
N LEU A 8 29.00 28.93 66.82
CA LEU A 8 28.28 29.10 68.09
C LEU A 8 29.09 29.92 69.10
N ILE A 9 30.40 29.66 69.20
CA ILE A 9 31.31 30.46 70.04
C ILE A 9 31.37 31.91 69.55
N LEU A 10 31.43 32.12 68.23
CA LEU A 10 31.46 33.46 67.64
C LEU A 10 30.15 34.24 67.91
N VAL A 11 29.00 33.56 67.86
CA VAL A 11 27.69 34.16 68.19
C VAL A 11 27.62 34.55 69.66
N VAL A 12 28.07 33.69 70.58
CA VAL A 12 28.10 33.98 72.02
C VAL A 12 29.05 35.14 72.34
N LEU A 13 30.22 35.19 71.69
CA LEU A 13 31.18 36.28 71.84
C LEU A 13 30.61 37.62 71.33
N CYS A 14 29.97 37.62 70.15
CA CYS A 14 29.29 38.81 69.63
C CYS A 14 28.13 39.24 70.54
N ALA A 15 27.36 38.32 71.09
CA ALA A 15 26.27 38.63 72.02
C ALA A 15 26.78 39.25 73.33
N LEU A 16 27.91 38.78 73.85
CA LEU A 16 28.56 39.37 75.04
C LEU A 16 29.08 40.79 74.77
N ILE A 17 29.72 41.02 73.63
CA ILE A 17 30.24 42.35 73.26
C ILE A 17 29.09 43.35 73.04
N LEU A 18 28.01 42.92 72.37
CA LEU A 18 26.79 43.72 72.21
C LEU A 18 26.12 44.01 73.55
N GLY A 19 26.07 43.03 74.47
CA GLY A 19 25.54 43.18 75.82
C GLY A 19 26.26 44.25 76.64
N ILE A 20 27.58 44.33 76.53
CA ILE A 20 28.39 45.34 77.23
C ILE A 20 28.20 46.73 76.59
N GLY A 21 28.08 46.79 75.25
CA GLY A 21 27.80 48.04 74.52
C GLY A 21 26.45 48.68 74.86
N ILE A 22 25.44 47.87 75.20
CA ILE A 22 24.11 48.35 75.64
C ILE A 22 24.18 49.11 76.98
N SER A 23 25.11 48.74 77.87
CA SER A 23 25.15 49.23 79.25
C SER A 23 25.87 50.58 79.43
N ILE A 24 26.62 51.05 78.43
CA ILE A 24 27.51 52.20 78.57
C ILE A 24 26.89 53.50 78.02
N ASP A 25 25.98 53.41 77.04
CA ASP A 25 25.17 54.54 76.57
C ASP A 25 23.78 54.06 76.09
N PRO A 26 22.68 54.37 76.81
CA PRO A 26 21.33 54.02 76.39
C PRO A 26 20.82 55.04 75.37
N GLY A 27 21.60 55.27 74.30
CA GLY A 27 21.29 56.25 73.25
C GLY A 27 19.82 56.19 72.84
N TYR A 28 19.22 57.35 72.57
CA TYR A 28 17.81 57.45 72.22
C TYR A 28 17.64 57.80 70.74
N VAL A 29 16.59 57.28 70.13
CA VAL A 29 16.19 57.60 68.76
C VAL A 29 14.90 58.38 68.84
N PHE A 30 14.96 59.66 68.46
CA PHE A 30 13.79 60.52 68.33
C PHE A 30 13.51 60.75 66.84
N ILE A 31 12.36 60.25 66.39
CA ILE A 31 11.89 60.45 65.01
C ILE A 31 10.64 61.32 65.09
N ARG A 32 10.71 62.51 64.48
CA ARG A 32 9.57 63.41 64.34
C ARG A 32 9.15 63.47 62.88
N PHE A 33 7.93 63.02 62.59
CA PHE A 33 7.35 63.09 61.26
C PHE A 33 5.97 63.74 61.34
N SER A 34 5.88 65.03 61.00
CA SER A 34 4.65 65.84 61.05
C SER A 34 3.98 65.83 62.44
N HIS A 35 2.93 65.03 62.66
CA HIS A 35 2.24 64.88 63.94
C HIS A 35 2.63 63.60 64.71
N PHE A 36 3.55 62.80 64.19
CA PHE A 36 4.03 61.57 64.82
C PHE A 36 5.38 61.82 65.51
N GLU A 37 5.39 61.70 66.83
CA GLU A 37 6.59 61.74 67.66
C GLU A 37 6.83 60.33 68.20
N TYR A 38 7.95 59.73 67.80
CA TYR A 38 8.37 58.43 68.28
C TYR A 38 9.69 58.58 69.03
N GLU A 39 9.63 58.37 70.34
CA GLU A 39 10.77 58.35 71.24
C GLU A 39 10.95 56.92 71.75
N SER A 40 12.05 56.28 71.39
CA SER A 40 12.42 55.01 72.02
C SER A 40 13.93 54.82 72.10
N GLY A 41 14.36 53.90 72.96
CA GLY A 41 15.77 53.55 73.08
C GLY A 41 16.31 52.97 71.77
N LEU A 42 17.54 53.34 71.40
CA LEU A 42 18.23 52.89 70.18
C LEU A 42 18.22 51.37 70.02
N TRP A 43 18.31 50.64 71.13
CA TRP A 43 18.25 49.18 71.13
C TRP A 43 16.86 48.62 70.80
N VAL A 44 15.80 49.30 71.20
CA VAL A 44 14.41 48.92 70.88
C VAL A 44 14.14 49.16 69.40
N THR A 45 14.63 50.26 68.83
CA THR A 45 14.48 50.55 67.39
C THR A 45 15.27 49.55 66.53
N LEU A 46 16.51 49.23 66.91
CA LEU A 46 17.31 48.21 66.22
C LEU A 46 16.64 46.82 66.28
N ALA A 47 16.11 46.43 67.43
CA ALA A 47 15.40 45.15 67.58
C ALA A 47 14.15 45.10 66.67
N LEU A 48 13.40 46.21 66.58
CA LEU A 48 12.23 46.31 65.72
C LEU A 48 12.59 46.25 64.24
N ILE A 49 13.66 46.94 63.81
CA ILE A 49 14.18 46.86 62.43
C ILE A 49 14.63 45.42 62.13
N GLY A 50 15.35 44.78 63.05
CA GLY A 50 15.76 43.39 62.92
C GLY A 50 14.58 42.43 62.78
N LEU A 51 13.51 42.63 63.56
CA LEU A 51 12.27 41.87 63.46
C LEU A 51 11.60 42.04 62.09
N VAL A 52 11.55 43.26 61.56
CA VAL A 52 10.97 43.54 60.23
C VAL A 52 11.78 42.87 59.13
N ILE A 53 13.12 42.95 59.19
CA ILE A 53 13.99 42.28 58.22
C ILE A 53 13.85 40.76 58.32
N PHE A 54 13.77 40.21 59.54
CA PHE A 54 13.61 38.78 59.76
C PHE A 54 12.26 38.26 59.26
N THR A 55 11.17 38.98 59.52
CA THR A 55 9.83 38.60 59.03
C THR A 55 9.76 38.70 57.50
N PHE A 56 10.35 39.72 56.89
CA PHE A 56 10.46 39.83 55.44
C PHE A 56 11.29 38.68 54.83
N TRP A 57 12.43 38.35 55.44
CA TRP A 57 13.24 37.20 55.02
C TRP A 57 12.49 35.87 55.17
N LEU A 58 11.74 35.69 56.26
CA LEU A 58 10.91 34.51 56.51
C LEU A 58 9.81 34.35 55.46
N ILE A 59 9.14 35.44 55.05
CA ILE A 59 8.12 35.44 54.00
C ILE A 59 8.73 35.03 52.65
N ILE A 60 9.91 35.56 52.31
CA ILE A 60 10.63 35.18 51.07
C ILE A 60 11.09 33.71 51.14
N ALA A 61 11.57 33.25 52.29
CA ALA A 61 12.00 31.87 52.46
C ALA A 61 10.82 30.89 52.35
N LEU A 62 9.68 31.18 52.99
CA LEU A 62 8.48 30.33 52.93
C LEU A 62 7.87 30.28 51.51
N THR A 63 7.90 31.40 50.77
CA THR A 63 7.46 31.44 49.37
C THR A 63 8.48 30.78 48.42
N GLY A 64 9.77 30.91 48.67
CA GLY A 64 10.85 30.27 47.90
C GLY A 64 10.91 28.75 48.06
N ILE A 65 10.72 28.24 49.28
CA ILE A 65 10.68 26.79 49.58
C ILE A 65 9.49 26.11 48.87
N SER A 66 8.40 26.85 48.63
CA SER A 66 7.25 26.34 47.87
C SER A 66 7.55 26.14 46.37
N PHE A 67 8.54 26.85 45.81
CA PHE A 67 8.86 26.76 44.38
C PHE A 67 9.87 25.65 44.05
N GLU A 68 10.83 25.38 44.94
CA GLU A 68 11.86 24.36 44.71
C GLU A 68 11.35 22.93 44.96
N LEU A 69 10.37 22.74 45.85
CA LEU A 69 9.76 21.42 46.10
C LEU A 69 8.72 20.99 45.04
N PHE A 70 8.10 21.94 44.31
CA PHE A 70 7.13 21.63 43.24
C PHE A 70 7.76 21.31 41.87
N GLY A 71 9.08 21.46 41.72
CA GLY A 71 9.78 21.30 40.45
C GLY A 71 9.86 19.87 39.90
N LYS A 72 9.52 18.83 40.66
CA LYS A 72 9.70 17.42 40.23
C LYS A 72 8.43 16.58 40.09
N ILE A 73 7.25 17.06 40.50
CA ILE A 73 5.99 16.31 40.33
C ILE A 73 4.84 17.29 40.06
N ASN A 74 4.78 17.88 38.87
CA ASN A 74 3.62 18.67 38.47
C ASN A 74 2.65 17.80 37.62
N PRO A 75 1.58 17.23 38.21
CA PRO A 75 0.62 16.40 37.47
C PRO A 75 -0.07 17.17 36.32
N PHE A 76 -0.19 18.50 36.44
CA PHE A 76 -0.70 19.36 35.38
C PHE A 76 0.20 19.38 34.12
N SER A 77 1.51 19.11 34.25
CA SER A 77 2.42 18.99 33.11
C SER A 77 2.08 17.77 32.24
N GLN A 78 1.68 16.65 32.86
CA GLN A 78 1.31 15.44 32.12
C GLN A 78 -0.01 15.61 31.38
N GLN A 79 -1.04 16.16 32.04
CA GLN A 79 -2.31 16.50 31.37
C GLN A 79 -2.11 17.47 30.21
N ARG A 80 -1.23 18.48 30.37
CA ARG A 80 -0.89 19.40 29.28
C ARG A 80 -0.24 18.67 28.10
N LYS A 81 0.68 17.73 28.35
CA LYS A 81 1.33 16.94 27.30
C LYS A 81 0.33 16.05 26.55
N HIS A 82 -0.61 15.41 27.25
CA HIS A 82 -1.68 14.65 26.61
C HIS A 82 -2.59 15.52 25.75
N ARG A 83 -3.01 16.70 26.26
CA ARG A 83 -3.80 17.66 25.49
C ARG A 83 -3.07 18.16 24.24
N LEU A 84 -1.75 18.36 24.33
CA LEU A 84 -0.91 18.68 23.17
C LEU A 84 -0.83 17.49 22.20
N GLY A 85 -0.76 16.26 22.69
CA GLY A 85 -0.81 15.06 21.86
C GLY A 85 -2.11 14.95 21.07
N GLU A 86 -3.26 15.11 21.73
CA GLU A 86 -4.58 15.11 21.07
C GLU A 86 -4.72 16.27 20.07
N LYS A 87 -4.19 17.45 20.41
CA LYS A 87 -4.15 18.58 19.47
C LYS A 87 -3.26 18.25 18.27
N GLY A 88 -2.09 17.67 18.50
CA GLY A 88 -1.15 17.27 17.45
C GLY A 88 -1.72 16.19 16.52
N MET A 89 -2.50 15.24 17.03
CA MET A 89 -3.19 14.23 16.20
C MET A 89 -4.29 14.86 15.34
N ARG A 90 -4.99 15.89 15.82
CA ARG A 90 -5.95 16.65 15.00
C ARG A 90 -5.25 17.44 13.91
N GLU A 91 -4.18 18.15 14.27
CA GLU A 91 -3.36 18.89 13.31
C GLU A 91 -2.75 17.96 12.25
N LEU A 92 -2.35 16.74 12.63
CA LEU A 92 -1.91 15.70 11.71
C LEU A 92 -3.03 15.34 10.71
N ALA A 93 -4.24 15.07 11.20
CA ALA A 93 -5.38 14.74 10.35
C ALA A 93 -5.80 15.91 9.42
N GLU A 94 -5.54 17.16 9.82
CA GLU A 94 -5.77 18.37 9.02
C GLU A 94 -4.65 18.63 8.00
N GLY A 95 -3.57 17.86 8.00
CA GLY A 95 -2.40 18.07 7.12
C GLY A 95 -1.43 19.14 7.60
N ASN A 96 -1.58 19.64 8.83
CA ASN A 96 -0.71 20.64 9.44
C ASN A 96 0.56 20.00 10.02
N TRP A 97 1.39 19.38 9.16
CA TRP A 97 2.49 18.49 9.55
C TRP A 97 3.53 19.15 10.48
N SER A 98 3.91 20.41 10.21
CA SER A 98 4.92 21.13 11.01
C SER A 98 4.48 21.39 12.45
N THR A 99 3.22 21.81 12.66
CA THR A 99 2.69 22.06 14.01
C THR A 99 2.38 20.74 14.72
N ALA A 100 1.84 19.77 13.98
CA ALA A 100 1.59 18.42 14.48
C ALA A 100 2.87 17.80 15.03
N LEU A 101 3.97 17.85 14.27
CA LEU A 101 5.26 17.32 14.70
C LEU A 101 5.75 17.98 15.99
N LYS A 102 5.65 19.32 16.12
CA LYS A 102 6.07 20.04 17.34
C LYS A 102 5.26 19.60 18.56
N HIS A 103 3.94 19.50 18.42
CA HIS A 103 3.06 19.11 19.51
C HIS A 103 3.21 17.62 19.89
N LEU A 104 3.28 16.73 18.89
CA LEU A 104 3.45 15.29 19.09
C LEU A 104 4.82 14.95 19.68
N LYS A 105 5.91 15.57 19.21
CA LYS A 105 7.25 15.44 19.82
C LYS A 105 7.29 15.86 21.29
N THR A 106 6.44 16.82 21.68
CA THR A 106 6.33 17.21 23.10
C THR A 106 5.51 16.20 23.88
N ALA A 107 4.48 15.63 23.26
CA ALA A 107 3.60 14.61 23.85
C ALA A 107 4.31 13.25 24.05
N THR A 108 5.26 12.87 23.19
CA THR A 108 6.05 11.63 23.38
C THR A 108 6.89 11.65 24.66
N LYS A 109 7.29 12.83 25.14
CA LYS A 109 7.99 13.02 26.43
C LYS A 109 7.08 12.92 27.67
N ALA A 110 5.81 12.54 27.51
CA ALA A 110 4.93 12.23 28.63
C ALA A 110 5.34 10.90 29.28
N LYS A 111 5.08 10.76 30.59
CA LYS A 111 5.27 9.48 31.26
C LYS A 111 4.20 8.52 30.73
N ASN A 112 4.60 7.38 30.17
CA ASN A 112 3.74 6.50 29.36
C ASN A 112 3.22 7.19 28.09
N GLY A 113 4.12 7.81 27.32
CA GLY A 113 3.80 8.36 26.01
C GLY A 113 3.04 7.33 25.17
N SER A 114 1.85 7.70 24.70
CA SER A 114 1.00 6.82 23.90
C SER A 114 1.72 6.41 22.62
N LEU A 115 1.57 5.15 22.22
CA LEU A 115 2.03 4.64 20.93
C LEU A 115 1.60 5.57 19.79
N SER A 116 0.36 6.04 19.83
CA SER A 116 -0.19 6.94 18.81
C SER A 116 0.60 8.24 18.66
N TYR A 117 1.20 8.77 19.72
CA TYR A 117 1.99 10.00 19.64
C TYR A 117 3.34 9.77 18.95
N TYR A 118 3.97 8.62 19.17
CA TYR A 118 5.19 8.24 18.47
C TYR A 118 4.92 8.01 16.98
N LEU A 119 3.89 7.22 16.66
CA LEU A 119 3.52 6.92 15.27
C LEU A 119 3.09 8.19 14.53
N GLY A 120 2.27 9.05 15.14
CA GLY A 120 1.87 10.31 14.53
C GLY A 120 3.05 11.29 14.36
N ALA A 121 4.02 11.31 15.28
CA ALA A 121 5.24 12.11 15.10
C ALA A 121 6.11 11.57 13.95
N ALA A 122 6.21 10.24 13.82
CA ALA A 122 6.91 9.60 12.71
C ALA A 122 6.25 9.92 11.37
N GLU A 123 4.91 9.88 11.30
CA GLU A 123 4.11 10.23 10.13
C GLU A 123 4.26 11.72 9.77
N ALA A 124 4.10 12.64 10.72
CA ALA A 124 4.30 14.07 10.47
C ALA A 124 5.72 14.39 9.96
N ALA A 125 6.75 13.73 10.52
CA ALA A 125 8.12 13.89 10.05
C ALA A 125 8.32 13.31 8.64
N ASN A 126 7.63 12.20 8.31
CA ASN A 126 7.66 11.60 6.98
C ASN A 126 7.10 12.55 5.92
N GLU A 127 5.93 13.15 6.18
CA GLU A 127 5.27 14.09 5.27
C GLU A 127 6.09 15.38 5.05
N LEU A 128 6.93 15.74 6.02
CA LEU A 128 7.87 16.87 5.90
C LEU A 128 9.18 16.50 5.17
N GLY A 129 9.35 15.25 4.74
CA GLY A 129 10.60 14.75 4.14
C GLY A 129 11.74 14.54 5.15
N GLU A 130 11.46 14.64 6.46
CA GLU A 130 12.45 14.46 7.52
C GLU A 130 12.59 12.97 7.91
N TYR A 131 12.99 12.12 6.95
CA TYR A 131 12.96 10.65 7.09
C TYR A 131 13.80 10.12 8.25
N ASP A 132 14.97 10.70 8.52
CA ASP A 132 15.81 10.28 9.66
C ASP A 132 15.11 10.50 11.00
N LYS A 133 14.39 11.63 11.14
CA LYS A 133 13.62 11.91 12.35
C LYS A 133 12.42 11.00 12.45
N SER A 134 11.77 10.70 11.32
CA SER A 134 10.67 9.73 11.26
C SER A 134 11.12 8.36 11.77
N ASN A 135 12.26 7.86 11.29
CA ASN A 135 12.84 6.59 11.73
C ASN A 135 13.22 6.62 13.22
N ALA A 136 13.80 7.71 13.70
CA ALA A 136 14.12 7.87 15.12
C ALA A 136 12.87 7.82 16.02
N PHE A 137 11.71 8.32 15.56
CA PHE A 137 10.45 8.17 16.31
C PHE A 137 9.91 6.73 16.30
N ILE A 138 10.13 5.98 15.21
CA ILE A 138 9.80 4.56 15.13
C ILE A 138 10.68 3.74 16.08
N GLU A 139 12.00 3.98 16.08
CA GLU A 139 12.94 3.34 17.01
C GLU A 139 12.56 3.64 18.47
N ALA A 140 12.29 4.92 18.77
CA ALA A 140 11.82 5.30 20.10
C ALA A 140 10.49 4.61 20.47
N ALA A 141 9.59 4.36 19.51
CA ALA A 141 8.37 3.59 19.76
C ALA A 141 8.68 2.13 20.11
N CYS A 142 9.63 1.50 19.41
CA CYS A 142 10.08 0.13 19.70
C CYS A 142 10.65 0.00 21.11
N ASP A 143 11.48 0.96 21.53
CA ASP A 143 12.11 0.95 22.86
C ASP A 143 11.11 1.17 24.00
N ASN A 144 10.16 2.09 23.80
CA ASN A 144 9.22 2.50 24.85
C ASN A 144 7.95 1.62 24.90
N VAL A 145 7.57 0.99 23.78
CA VAL A 145 6.34 0.18 23.66
C VAL A 145 6.61 -1.16 22.93
N PRO A 146 7.50 -2.02 23.45
CA PRO A 146 7.93 -3.25 22.77
C PRO A 146 6.79 -4.24 22.51
N LYS A 147 5.74 -4.22 23.35
CA LYS A 147 4.53 -5.06 23.17
C LYS A 147 3.74 -4.71 21.91
N ALA A 148 3.94 -3.53 21.33
CA ALA A 148 3.24 -3.05 20.14
C ALA A 148 4.03 -3.24 18.84
N LYS A 149 5.04 -4.13 18.82
CA LYS A 149 5.92 -4.38 17.67
C LYS A 149 5.17 -4.55 16.34
N MET A 150 4.04 -5.26 16.32
CA MET A 150 3.21 -5.44 15.13
C MET A 150 2.65 -4.11 14.59
N ALA A 151 2.10 -3.26 15.45
CA ALA A 151 1.55 -1.97 15.04
C ALA A 151 2.65 -1.02 14.56
N ILE A 152 3.79 -0.98 15.28
CA ILE A 152 4.94 -0.15 14.94
C ILE A 152 5.50 -0.55 13.58
N GLY A 153 5.74 -1.85 13.36
CA GLY A 153 6.27 -2.34 12.08
C GLY A 153 5.31 -2.12 10.92
N LEU A 154 4.00 -2.29 11.11
CA LEU A 154 3.00 -2.00 10.06
C LEU A 154 3.02 -0.52 9.67
N THR A 155 3.09 0.40 10.65
CA THR A 155 3.24 1.82 10.35
C THR A 155 4.55 2.09 9.63
N PHE A 156 5.66 1.53 10.13
CA PHE A 156 6.98 1.75 9.52
C PHE A 156 7.04 1.28 8.06
N ALA A 157 6.53 0.08 7.76
CA ALA A 157 6.49 -0.43 6.41
C ALA A 157 5.59 0.39 5.48
N ASN A 158 4.45 0.92 5.98
CA ASN A 158 3.62 1.84 5.20
C ASN A 158 4.33 3.17 4.91
N LEU A 159 5.08 3.72 5.87
CA LEU A 159 5.90 4.92 5.64
C LEU A 159 6.99 4.65 4.58
N LEU A 160 7.63 3.48 4.62
CA LEU A 160 8.61 3.07 3.60
C LEU A 160 7.97 2.90 2.21
N LEU A 161 6.75 2.35 2.15
CA LEU A 161 5.98 2.27 0.90
C LEU A 161 5.66 3.65 0.32
N GLN A 162 5.27 4.62 1.14
CA GLN A 162 5.05 6.00 0.70
C GLN A 162 6.32 6.62 0.12
N ARG A 163 7.49 6.24 0.64
CA ARG A 163 8.81 6.64 0.14
C ARG A 163 9.26 5.86 -1.11
N GLN A 164 8.50 4.86 -1.56
CA GLN A 164 8.88 3.90 -2.61
C GLN A 164 10.15 3.10 -2.27
N ASP A 165 10.50 2.98 -0.99
CA ASP A 165 11.65 2.20 -0.51
C ASP A 165 11.20 0.74 -0.30
N TYR A 166 10.88 0.07 -1.41
CA TYR A 166 10.24 -1.25 -1.41
C TYR A 166 11.11 -2.33 -0.76
N ASP A 167 12.43 -2.28 -0.92
CA ASP A 167 13.35 -3.28 -0.37
C ASP A 167 13.34 -3.27 1.17
N LYS A 168 13.40 -2.07 1.77
CA LYS A 168 13.29 -1.94 3.23
C LYS A 168 11.89 -2.27 3.72
N ALA A 169 10.86 -1.87 2.97
CA ALA A 169 9.48 -2.19 3.31
C ALA A 169 9.26 -3.71 3.32
N LEU A 170 9.86 -4.44 2.37
CA LEU A 170 9.81 -5.89 2.27
C LEU A 170 10.50 -6.55 3.46
N ALA A 171 11.71 -6.12 3.83
CA ALA A 171 12.41 -6.64 4.99
C ALA A 171 11.59 -6.51 6.29
N VAL A 172 10.93 -5.37 6.48
CA VAL A 172 10.03 -5.16 7.64
C VAL A 172 8.79 -6.04 7.52
N ALA A 173 8.19 -6.16 6.33
CA ALA A 173 7.01 -7.00 6.11
C ALA A 173 7.29 -8.48 6.37
N ASP A 174 8.46 -8.99 5.97
CA ASP A 174 8.90 -10.36 6.20
C ASP A 174 9.14 -10.64 7.69
N GLU A 175 9.74 -9.68 8.41
CA GLU A 175 9.87 -9.79 9.86
C GLU A 175 8.49 -9.88 10.52
N LEU A 176 7.53 -9.03 10.13
CA LEU A 176 6.16 -9.08 10.63
C LEU A 176 5.45 -10.40 10.27
N HIS A 177 5.71 -10.92 9.07
CA HIS A 177 5.16 -12.20 8.63
C HIS A 177 5.71 -13.36 9.47
N SER A 178 6.99 -13.31 9.85
CA SER A 178 7.62 -14.31 10.73
C SER A 178 7.02 -14.31 12.14
N ILE A 179 6.64 -13.13 12.65
CA ILE A 179 6.02 -12.99 13.98
C ILE A 179 4.61 -13.58 13.98
N LYS A 180 3.80 -13.23 12.97
CA LYS A 180 2.43 -13.72 12.84
C LYS A 180 2.12 -14.02 11.39
N SER A 181 2.35 -15.28 11.01
CA SER A 181 1.98 -15.77 9.69
C SER A 181 0.47 -15.61 9.48
N ASN A 182 0.10 -15.31 8.23
CA ASN A 182 -1.29 -15.10 7.80
C ASN A 182 -2.03 -13.94 8.50
N HIS A 183 -1.32 -12.92 8.96
CA HIS A 183 -1.95 -11.70 9.45
C HIS A 183 -2.47 -10.83 8.27
N PRO A 184 -3.78 -10.54 8.16
CA PRO A 184 -4.33 -9.90 6.96
C PRO A 184 -3.72 -8.53 6.61
N PRO A 185 -3.42 -7.62 7.57
CA PRO A 185 -2.68 -6.40 7.29
C PRO A 185 -1.29 -6.61 6.70
N VAL A 186 -0.58 -7.67 7.12
CA VAL A 186 0.76 -8.00 6.59
C VAL A 186 0.63 -8.56 5.17
N ILE A 187 -0.38 -9.40 4.91
CA ILE A 187 -0.66 -9.90 3.55
C ILE A 187 -0.96 -8.73 2.61
N LYS A 188 -1.78 -7.77 3.04
CA LYS A 188 -2.08 -6.57 2.24
C LYS A 188 -0.84 -5.71 1.98
N LEU A 189 0.05 -5.59 2.97
CA LEU A 189 1.32 -4.89 2.85
C LEU A 189 2.23 -5.57 1.82
N LEU A 190 2.44 -6.89 1.94
CA LEU A 190 3.23 -7.69 0.98
C LEU A 190 2.64 -7.60 -0.42
N TYR A 191 1.32 -7.69 -0.57
CA TYR A 191 0.64 -7.48 -1.85
C TYR A 191 0.97 -6.11 -2.44
N ASN A 192 0.87 -5.03 -1.67
CA ASN A 192 1.20 -3.70 -2.17
C ASN A 192 2.67 -3.61 -2.60
N ILE A 193 3.59 -4.21 -1.85
CA ILE A 193 5.03 -4.21 -2.19
C ILE A 193 5.24 -4.96 -3.51
N TYR A 194 4.81 -6.21 -3.61
CA TYR A 194 5.04 -7.04 -4.80
C TYR A 194 4.32 -6.51 -6.03
N PHE A 195 3.12 -5.93 -5.87
CA PHE A 195 2.40 -5.32 -6.97
C PHE A 195 3.14 -4.10 -7.54
N ASN A 196 3.72 -3.25 -6.69
CA ASN A 196 4.50 -2.10 -7.15
C ASN A 196 5.87 -2.48 -7.72
N GLN A 197 6.46 -3.59 -7.26
CA GLN A 197 7.69 -4.14 -7.81
C GLN A 197 7.46 -4.98 -9.10
N GLU A 198 6.21 -5.11 -9.55
CA GLU A 198 5.82 -5.98 -10.67
C GLU A 198 6.26 -7.45 -10.49
N ASN A 199 6.41 -7.91 -9.24
CA ASN A 199 6.78 -9.29 -8.94
C ASN A 199 5.53 -10.19 -8.97
N TRP A 200 5.10 -10.55 -10.17
CA TRP A 200 3.86 -11.30 -10.40
C TRP A 200 3.88 -12.71 -9.80
N MET A 201 5.06 -13.30 -9.64
CA MET A 201 5.20 -14.64 -9.05
C MET A 201 4.78 -14.62 -7.57
N GLU A 202 5.26 -13.63 -6.82
CA GLU A 202 4.88 -13.46 -5.42
C GLU A 202 3.43 -12.99 -5.27
N VAL A 203 2.95 -12.12 -6.16
CA VAL A 203 1.52 -11.74 -6.20
C VAL A 203 0.64 -12.99 -6.38
N ASN A 204 1.01 -13.89 -7.29
CA ASN A 204 0.25 -15.13 -7.56
C ASN A 204 0.18 -16.04 -6.32
N GLN A 205 1.26 -16.13 -5.54
CA GLN A 205 1.27 -16.89 -4.28
C GLN A 205 0.36 -16.29 -3.21
N LEU A 206 0.17 -14.96 -3.21
CA LEU A 206 -0.70 -14.25 -2.27
C LEU A 206 -2.19 -14.28 -2.64
N LEU A 207 -2.56 -14.54 -3.92
CA LEU A 207 -3.95 -14.55 -4.38
C LEU A 207 -4.90 -15.41 -3.51
N PRO A 208 -4.56 -16.66 -3.12
CA PRO A 208 -5.43 -17.47 -2.26
C PRO A 208 -5.66 -16.85 -0.88
N ALA A 209 -4.64 -16.21 -0.32
CA ALA A 209 -4.73 -15.52 0.97
C ALA A 209 -5.58 -14.25 0.85
N LEU A 210 -5.38 -13.46 -0.21
CA LEU A 210 -6.19 -12.26 -0.52
C LEU A 210 -7.68 -12.62 -0.67
N ALA A 211 -7.98 -13.72 -1.35
CA ALA A 211 -9.33 -14.27 -1.49
C ALA A 211 -9.93 -14.70 -0.15
N LYS A 212 -9.19 -15.53 0.61
CA LYS A 212 -9.64 -16.09 1.89
C LYS A 212 -9.99 -15.01 2.92
N TYR A 213 -9.18 -13.97 3.00
CA TYR A 213 -9.37 -12.87 3.95
C TYR A 213 -10.19 -11.70 3.41
N LYS A 214 -10.69 -11.79 2.16
CA LYS A 214 -11.49 -10.75 1.50
C LYS A 214 -10.84 -9.36 1.57
N LEU A 215 -9.53 -9.32 1.31
CA LEU A 215 -8.74 -8.09 1.45
C LEU A 215 -8.96 -7.09 0.29
N LEU A 216 -9.55 -7.56 -0.80
CA LEU A 216 -9.92 -6.79 -1.98
C LEU A 216 -11.38 -7.06 -2.35
N PRO A 217 -12.07 -6.10 -3.01
CA PRO A 217 -13.36 -6.37 -3.63
C PRO A 217 -13.28 -7.55 -4.60
N GLU A 218 -14.31 -8.37 -4.67
CA GLU A 218 -14.31 -9.61 -5.47
C GLU A 218 -14.02 -9.36 -6.96
N ASN A 219 -14.63 -8.32 -7.55
CA ASN A 219 -14.36 -7.93 -8.94
C ASN A 219 -12.90 -7.48 -9.14
N THR A 220 -12.33 -6.75 -8.18
CA THR A 220 -10.92 -6.34 -8.23
C THR A 220 -10.00 -7.54 -8.14
N LEU A 221 -10.33 -8.52 -7.30
CA LEU A 221 -9.55 -9.75 -7.15
C LEU A 221 -9.57 -10.58 -8.43
N ILE A 222 -10.73 -10.75 -9.08
CA ILE A 222 -10.83 -11.47 -10.37
C ILE A 222 -9.96 -10.81 -11.44
N LYS A 223 -10.03 -9.47 -11.56
CA LYS A 223 -9.20 -8.72 -12.49
C LYS A 223 -7.71 -8.84 -12.17
N LEU A 224 -7.35 -8.80 -10.89
CA LEU A 224 -5.97 -8.98 -10.44
C LEU A 224 -5.46 -10.39 -10.76
N GLU A 225 -6.25 -11.42 -10.52
CA GLU A 225 -5.94 -12.81 -10.86
C GLU A 225 -5.61 -12.93 -12.36
N GLN A 226 -6.53 -12.51 -13.23
CA GLN A 226 -6.36 -12.54 -14.68
C GLN A 226 -5.13 -11.75 -15.14
N TYR A 227 -4.93 -10.56 -14.58
CA TYR A 227 -3.78 -9.72 -14.90
C TYR A 227 -2.46 -10.38 -14.47
N THR A 228 -2.41 -10.96 -13.27
CA THR A 228 -1.22 -11.64 -12.74
C THR A 228 -0.84 -12.83 -13.61
N TRP A 229 -1.81 -13.67 -14.00
CA TRP A 229 -1.54 -14.83 -14.87
C TRP A 229 -1.08 -14.39 -16.26
N SER A 230 -1.72 -13.38 -16.84
CA SER A 230 -1.32 -12.77 -18.11
C SER A 230 0.11 -12.22 -18.05
N ALA A 231 0.45 -11.51 -16.98
CA ALA A 231 1.77 -10.91 -16.78
C ALA A 231 2.85 -11.99 -16.63
N LEU A 232 2.62 -13.02 -15.80
CA LEU A 232 3.54 -14.15 -15.64
C LEU A 232 3.87 -14.87 -16.95
N LEU A 233 2.85 -15.14 -17.76
CA LEU A 233 3.03 -15.80 -19.06
C LEU A 233 3.86 -14.91 -20.01
N LYS A 234 3.53 -13.62 -20.10
CA LYS A 234 4.25 -12.67 -20.95
C LYS A 234 5.69 -12.47 -20.50
N GLU A 235 5.93 -12.36 -19.20
CA GLU A 235 7.26 -12.20 -18.62
C GLU A 235 8.15 -13.40 -18.95
N SER A 236 7.61 -14.63 -18.84
CA SER A 236 8.35 -15.85 -19.19
C SER A 236 8.83 -15.86 -20.65
N PHE A 237 8.05 -15.27 -21.54
CA PHE A 237 8.37 -15.11 -22.96
C PHE A 237 9.38 -13.97 -23.19
N ILE A 238 9.15 -12.79 -22.60
CA ILE A 238 10.00 -11.60 -22.78
C ILE A 238 11.42 -11.84 -22.26
N ASN A 239 11.55 -12.42 -21.06
CA ASN A 239 12.86 -12.64 -20.43
C ASN A 239 13.75 -13.65 -21.19
N ASN A 240 13.16 -14.47 -22.07
CA ASN A 240 13.85 -15.52 -22.81
C ASN A 240 13.70 -15.36 -24.32
N LYS A 241 13.35 -14.16 -24.81
CA LYS A 241 13.00 -13.92 -26.22
C LYS A 241 14.09 -14.38 -27.21
N ASP A 242 15.36 -14.25 -26.82
CA ASP A 242 16.51 -14.63 -27.65
C ASP A 242 16.79 -16.15 -27.66
N GLN A 243 16.12 -16.92 -26.81
CA GLN A 243 16.32 -18.36 -26.65
C GLN A 243 14.97 -19.10 -26.71
N PRO A 244 14.41 -19.35 -27.91
CA PRO A 244 13.06 -19.90 -28.07
C PRO A 244 12.82 -21.23 -27.35
N VAL A 245 13.83 -22.10 -27.28
CA VAL A 245 13.73 -23.39 -26.58
C VAL A 245 13.57 -23.19 -25.07
N LEU A 246 14.40 -22.34 -24.46
CA LEU A 246 14.28 -22.02 -23.04
C LEU A 246 12.98 -21.25 -22.75
N ALA A 247 12.59 -20.33 -23.63
CA ALA A 247 11.32 -19.61 -23.51
C ALA A 247 10.14 -20.57 -23.47
N LEU A 248 10.13 -21.60 -24.33
CA LEU A 248 9.08 -22.62 -24.35
C LEU A 248 9.06 -23.45 -23.06
N GLU A 249 10.23 -23.85 -22.55
CA GLU A 249 10.32 -24.60 -21.30
C GLU A 249 9.83 -23.77 -20.10
N GLN A 250 10.23 -22.51 -20.01
CA GLN A 250 9.80 -21.62 -18.94
C GLN A 250 8.31 -21.29 -19.04
N LEU A 251 7.80 -21.05 -20.24
CA LEU A 251 6.38 -20.83 -20.49
C LEU A 251 5.54 -22.03 -20.02
N LYS A 252 5.97 -23.26 -20.34
CA LYS A 252 5.32 -24.50 -19.86
C LYS A 252 5.39 -24.64 -18.34
N LYS A 253 6.54 -24.35 -17.72
CA LYS A 253 6.68 -24.39 -16.25
C LYS A 253 5.74 -23.40 -15.56
N VAL A 254 5.66 -22.17 -16.05
CA VAL A 254 4.72 -21.17 -15.53
C VAL A 254 3.30 -21.66 -15.68
N TRP A 255 2.90 -22.15 -16.86
CA TRP A 255 1.57 -22.70 -17.10
C TRP A 255 1.20 -23.83 -16.14
N ASP A 256 2.14 -24.76 -15.90
CA ASP A 256 1.91 -25.89 -14.98
C ASP A 256 1.82 -25.45 -13.52
N SER A 257 2.46 -24.33 -13.15
CA SER A 257 2.34 -23.72 -11.83
C SER A 257 1.01 -23.01 -11.59
N LEU A 258 0.27 -22.67 -12.66
CA LEU A 258 -0.99 -21.95 -12.55
C LEU A 258 -2.09 -22.84 -11.93
N SER A 259 -2.99 -22.21 -11.18
CA SER A 259 -4.13 -22.91 -10.58
C SER A 259 -5.06 -23.49 -11.67
N ASN A 260 -5.89 -24.48 -11.32
CA ASN A 260 -6.89 -25.01 -12.26
C ASN A 260 -7.86 -23.92 -12.75
N LYS A 261 -8.21 -22.96 -11.88
CA LYS A 261 -9.05 -21.81 -12.24
C LYS A 261 -8.41 -20.99 -13.35
N ALA A 262 -7.12 -20.69 -13.22
CA ALA A 262 -6.34 -19.95 -14.21
C ALA A 262 -6.26 -20.70 -15.55
N ARG A 263 -6.00 -22.02 -15.51
CA ARG A 263 -5.89 -22.84 -16.74
C ARG A 263 -7.24 -23.06 -17.45
N SER A 264 -8.36 -22.74 -16.80
CA SER A 264 -9.70 -22.76 -17.40
C SER A 264 -10.21 -21.38 -17.83
N ASP A 265 -9.51 -20.30 -17.46
CA ASP A 265 -9.89 -18.94 -17.82
C ASP A 265 -9.58 -18.67 -19.30
N ILE A 266 -10.59 -18.18 -20.05
CA ILE A 266 -10.51 -18.03 -21.51
C ILE A 266 -9.41 -17.03 -21.91
N ALA A 267 -9.30 -15.90 -21.21
CA ALA A 267 -8.29 -14.88 -21.51
C ALA A 267 -6.87 -15.41 -21.26
N THR A 268 -6.69 -16.22 -20.21
CA THR A 268 -5.42 -16.87 -19.88
C THR A 268 -5.04 -17.92 -20.92
N ILE A 269 -6.00 -18.74 -21.38
CA ILE A 269 -5.82 -19.71 -22.47
C ILE A 269 -5.42 -18.99 -23.77
N GLU A 270 -6.10 -17.90 -24.11
CA GLU A 270 -5.82 -17.10 -25.31
C GLU A 270 -4.36 -16.64 -25.35
N ILE A 271 -3.87 -16.02 -24.28
CA ILE A 271 -2.50 -15.53 -24.19
C ILE A 271 -1.52 -16.69 -24.32
N TYR A 272 -1.75 -17.78 -23.59
CA TYR A 272 -0.86 -18.94 -23.64
C TYR A 272 -0.79 -19.55 -25.05
N VAL A 273 -1.92 -19.68 -25.74
CA VAL A 273 -2.00 -20.15 -27.13
C VAL A 273 -1.23 -19.23 -28.09
N GLN A 274 -1.40 -17.91 -27.96
CA GLN A 274 -0.67 -16.93 -28.78
C GLN A 274 0.85 -17.04 -28.57
N LEU A 275 1.29 -17.20 -27.31
CA LEU A 275 2.71 -17.37 -26.98
C LEU A 275 3.27 -18.70 -27.49
N LEU A 276 2.53 -19.81 -27.36
CA LEU A 276 2.92 -21.10 -27.93
C LEU A 276 3.07 -21.02 -29.45
N CYS A 277 2.13 -20.40 -30.15
CA CYS A 277 2.22 -20.18 -31.59
C CYS A 277 3.45 -19.33 -31.97
N SER A 278 3.75 -18.29 -31.18
CA SER A 278 4.94 -17.44 -31.38
C SER A 278 6.25 -18.19 -31.18
N LEU A 279 6.26 -19.25 -30.37
CA LEU A 279 7.40 -20.13 -30.13
C LEU A 279 7.42 -21.39 -31.02
N ASN A 280 6.64 -21.40 -32.12
CA ASN A 280 6.50 -22.54 -33.04
C ASN A 280 5.97 -23.84 -32.38
N ALA A 281 5.28 -23.74 -31.26
CA ALA A 281 4.67 -24.86 -30.53
C ALA A 281 3.15 -24.97 -30.79
N ALA A 282 2.73 -24.76 -32.04
CA ALA A 282 1.31 -24.77 -32.43
C ALA A 282 0.60 -26.10 -32.14
N GLN A 283 1.31 -27.23 -32.21
CA GLN A 283 0.77 -28.55 -31.89
C GLN A 283 0.31 -28.66 -30.41
N ASP A 284 1.07 -28.07 -29.49
CA ASP A 284 0.72 -28.06 -28.07
C ASP A 284 -0.50 -27.16 -27.82
N ALA A 285 -0.59 -26.05 -28.55
CA ALA A 285 -1.72 -25.13 -28.50
C ALA A 285 -3.01 -25.78 -29.04
N GLU A 286 -2.93 -26.53 -30.13
CA GLU A 286 -4.07 -27.31 -30.68
C GLU A 286 -4.60 -28.33 -29.67
N LYS A 287 -3.70 -29.12 -29.05
CA LYS A 287 -4.09 -30.10 -28.02
C LYS A 287 -4.74 -29.45 -26.80
N LEU A 288 -4.20 -28.30 -26.37
CA LEU A 288 -4.77 -27.56 -25.25
C LEU A 288 -6.19 -27.07 -25.58
N LEU A 289 -6.37 -26.41 -26.73
CA LEU A 289 -7.68 -25.92 -27.16
C LEU A 289 -8.68 -27.05 -27.32
N GLN A 290 -8.28 -28.18 -27.92
CA GLN A 290 -9.14 -29.35 -28.03
C GLN A 290 -9.67 -29.80 -26.66
N LYS A 291 -8.79 -29.88 -25.66
CA LYS A 291 -9.18 -30.24 -24.29
C LYS A 291 -10.09 -29.18 -23.65
N ALA A 292 -9.78 -27.90 -23.84
CA ALA A 292 -10.55 -26.79 -23.28
C ALA A 292 -11.97 -26.74 -23.88
N ILE A 293 -12.10 -26.84 -25.21
CA ILE A 293 -13.37 -26.84 -25.94
C ILE A 293 -14.24 -28.03 -25.53
N ASN A 294 -13.64 -29.23 -25.42
CA ASN A 294 -14.38 -30.42 -25.00
C ASN A 294 -14.87 -30.34 -23.54
N THR A 295 -14.21 -29.53 -22.70
CA THR A 295 -14.61 -29.33 -21.30
C THR A 295 -15.66 -28.24 -21.19
N ASN A 296 -15.47 -27.12 -21.89
CA ASN A 296 -16.38 -25.99 -21.91
C ASN A 296 -16.40 -25.38 -23.31
N TYR A 297 -17.43 -25.72 -24.09
CA TYR A 297 -17.58 -25.19 -25.44
C TYR A 297 -17.95 -23.70 -25.37
N CYS A 298 -17.11 -22.85 -25.96
CA CYS A 298 -17.39 -21.42 -26.15
C CYS A 298 -16.83 -20.93 -27.47
N SER A 299 -17.53 -19.97 -28.09
CA SER A 299 -17.20 -19.46 -29.42
C SER A 299 -15.81 -18.80 -29.48
N GLU A 300 -15.31 -18.23 -28.38
CA GLU A 300 -13.98 -17.62 -28.28
C GLU A 300 -12.86 -18.67 -28.45
N LEU A 301 -12.98 -19.82 -27.78
CA LEU A 301 -12.02 -20.91 -27.93
C LEU A 301 -12.07 -21.53 -29.33
N ILE A 302 -13.26 -21.63 -29.92
CA ILE A 302 -13.44 -22.08 -31.31
C ILE A 302 -12.75 -21.12 -32.27
N TYR A 303 -12.94 -19.82 -32.06
CA TYR A 303 -12.29 -18.79 -32.87
C TYR A 303 -10.76 -18.90 -32.80
N LEU A 304 -10.20 -19.08 -31.60
CA LEU A 304 -8.76 -19.31 -31.42
C LEU A 304 -8.30 -20.58 -32.14
N TYR A 305 -9.08 -21.65 -32.08
CA TYR A 305 -8.75 -22.92 -32.74
C TYR A 305 -8.62 -22.76 -34.27
N GLY A 306 -9.43 -21.91 -34.89
CA GLY A 306 -9.34 -21.59 -36.31
C GLY A 306 -8.10 -20.79 -36.72
N GLN A 307 -7.48 -20.07 -35.78
CA GLN A 307 -6.27 -19.28 -36.05
C GLN A 307 -5.02 -20.15 -36.07
N ILE A 308 -4.96 -21.18 -35.21
CA ILE A 308 -3.81 -22.08 -35.10
C ILE A 308 -3.62 -22.88 -36.38
N LYS A 309 -2.35 -23.01 -36.81
CA LYS A 309 -1.94 -23.94 -37.85
C LYS A 309 -1.37 -25.20 -37.19
N GLY A 310 -2.21 -26.23 -37.04
CA GLY A 310 -1.77 -27.54 -36.55
C GLY A 310 -0.84 -28.25 -37.54
N ASP A 311 -0.21 -29.33 -37.08
CA ASP A 311 0.68 -30.15 -37.93
C ASP A 311 -0.09 -30.86 -39.06
N ASN A 312 -1.33 -31.26 -38.78
CA ASN A 312 -2.20 -31.95 -39.73
C ASN A 312 -3.57 -31.27 -39.81
N ILE A 313 -3.70 -30.37 -40.78
CA ILE A 313 -4.92 -29.58 -41.01
C ILE A 313 -6.13 -30.49 -41.27
N THR A 314 -5.95 -31.62 -41.95
CA THR A 314 -7.06 -32.57 -42.18
C THR A 314 -7.60 -33.14 -40.87
N LYS A 315 -6.74 -33.51 -39.92
CA LYS A 315 -7.18 -33.92 -38.58
C LYS A 315 -7.85 -32.79 -37.81
N GLN A 316 -7.29 -31.58 -37.91
CA GLN A 316 -7.84 -30.37 -37.29
C GLN A 316 -9.28 -30.09 -37.76
N ILE A 317 -9.53 -30.25 -39.07
CA ILE A 317 -10.87 -30.14 -39.69
C ILE A 317 -11.78 -31.25 -39.18
N SER A 318 -11.34 -32.52 -39.19
CA SER A 318 -12.17 -33.62 -38.72
C SER A 318 -12.61 -33.46 -37.27
N LEU A 319 -11.76 -32.93 -36.39
CA LEU A 319 -12.12 -32.61 -35.01
C LEU A 319 -13.15 -31.47 -34.93
N ALA A 320 -12.98 -30.41 -35.72
CA ALA A 320 -13.96 -29.32 -35.76
C ALA A 320 -15.32 -29.78 -36.36
N GLU A 321 -15.30 -30.69 -37.33
CA GLU A 321 -16.51 -31.32 -37.89
C GLU A 321 -17.23 -32.17 -36.84
N GLN A 322 -16.53 -32.79 -35.89
CA GLN A 322 -17.16 -33.48 -34.75
C GLN A 322 -17.95 -32.51 -33.87
N TRP A 323 -17.40 -31.34 -33.54
CA TRP A 323 -18.13 -30.30 -32.79
C TRP A 323 -19.35 -29.79 -33.55
N LEU A 324 -19.30 -29.78 -34.89
CA LEU A 324 -20.44 -29.36 -35.71
C LEU A 324 -21.65 -30.29 -35.54
N THR A 325 -21.44 -31.56 -35.22
CA THR A 325 -22.56 -32.52 -35.02
C THR A 325 -23.46 -32.11 -33.86
N THR A 326 -22.88 -31.53 -32.80
CA THR A 326 -23.60 -31.03 -31.62
C THR A 326 -23.92 -29.53 -31.70
N HIS A 327 -23.13 -28.75 -32.45
CA HIS A 327 -23.27 -27.29 -32.56
C HIS A 327 -23.50 -26.82 -34.02
N GLN A 328 -24.53 -27.38 -34.67
CA GLN A 328 -24.80 -27.20 -36.11
C GLN A 328 -25.04 -25.74 -36.53
N ASN A 329 -25.55 -24.90 -35.62
CA ASN A 329 -25.94 -23.51 -35.89
C ASN A 329 -25.00 -22.48 -35.23
N ASP A 330 -23.77 -22.85 -34.86
CA ASP A 330 -22.79 -21.88 -34.38
C ASP A 330 -22.07 -21.19 -35.56
N PRO A 331 -22.31 -19.88 -35.81
CA PRO A 331 -21.68 -19.17 -36.91
C PRO A 331 -20.16 -19.08 -36.80
N VAL A 332 -19.60 -19.11 -35.58
CA VAL A 332 -18.14 -19.01 -35.35
C VAL A 332 -17.45 -20.34 -35.65
N LEU A 333 -18.10 -21.46 -35.34
CA LEU A 333 -17.61 -22.79 -35.71
C LEU A 333 -17.61 -22.97 -37.22
N LEU A 334 -18.69 -22.55 -37.90
CA LEU A 334 -18.78 -22.61 -39.36
C LEU A 334 -17.72 -21.71 -40.04
N LEU A 335 -17.49 -20.50 -39.50
CA LEU A 335 -16.40 -19.64 -39.96
C LEU A 335 -15.04 -20.33 -39.80
N THR A 336 -14.80 -20.92 -38.63
CA THR A 336 -13.57 -21.65 -38.30
C THR A 336 -13.34 -22.81 -39.27
N LEU A 337 -14.37 -23.64 -39.51
CA LEU A 337 -14.32 -24.71 -40.50
C LEU A 337 -14.06 -24.20 -41.92
N GLY A 338 -14.68 -23.08 -42.29
CA GLY A 338 -14.42 -22.39 -43.55
C GLY A 338 -12.94 -22.05 -43.74
N LYS A 339 -12.35 -21.37 -42.76
CA LYS A 339 -10.92 -20.97 -42.75
C LYS A 339 -9.98 -22.18 -42.80
N LEU A 340 -10.26 -23.23 -42.03
CA LEU A 340 -9.47 -24.46 -42.05
C LEU A 340 -9.58 -25.17 -43.40
N CYS A 341 -10.78 -25.25 -43.98
CA CYS A 341 -10.98 -25.85 -45.30
C CYS A 341 -10.26 -25.07 -46.40
N GLN A 342 -10.26 -23.73 -46.38
CA GLN A 342 -9.50 -22.91 -47.32
C GLN A 342 -8.00 -23.19 -47.22
N ARG A 343 -7.46 -23.23 -45.99
CA ARG A 343 -6.06 -23.57 -45.73
C ARG A 343 -5.66 -24.95 -46.26
N ASN A 344 -6.60 -25.91 -46.22
CA ASN A 344 -6.41 -27.26 -46.76
C ASN A 344 -6.84 -27.42 -48.22
N GLN A 345 -7.18 -26.34 -48.92
CA GLN A 345 -7.65 -26.34 -50.32
C GLN A 345 -8.91 -27.16 -50.59
N LEU A 346 -9.77 -27.34 -49.56
CA LEU A 346 -11.08 -27.98 -49.66
C LEU A 346 -12.16 -26.95 -50.03
N TRP A 347 -12.00 -26.38 -51.22
CA TRP A 347 -12.75 -25.22 -51.71
C TRP A 347 -14.28 -25.35 -51.64
N GLY A 348 -14.83 -26.51 -52.05
CA GLY A 348 -16.27 -26.75 -52.01
C GLY A 348 -16.85 -26.68 -50.59
N LYS A 349 -16.20 -27.37 -49.64
CA LYS A 349 -16.60 -27.35 -48.22
C LYS A 349 -16.41 -25.98 -47.59
N ALA A 350 -15.28 -25.32 -47.89
CA ALA A 350 -14.99 -23.97 -47.42
C ALA A 350 -16.13 -23.00 -47.76
N LYS A 351 -16.53 -22.96 -49.04
CA LYS A 351 -17.62 -22.12 -49.51
C LYS A 351 -18.93 -22.42 -48.78
N GLU A 352 -19.30 -23.71 -48.65
CA GLU A 352 -20.55 -24.11 -48.00
C GLU A 352 -20.60 -23.66 -46.53
N TYR A 353 -19.52 -23.86 -45.77
CA TYR A 353 -19.45 -23.45 -44.38
C TYR A 353 -19.48 -21.93 -44.21
N LEU A 354 -18.77 -21.18 -45.06
CA LEU A 354 -18.77 -19.72 -45.03
C LEU A 354 -20.12 -19.13 -45.40
N GLU A 355 -20.80 -19.65 -46.44
CA GLU A 355 -22.15 -19.22 -46.82
C GLU A 355 -23.16 -19.48 -45.69
N LYS A 356 -23.08 -20.65 -45.03
CA LYS A 356 -23.90 -20.97 -43.85
C LYS A 356 -23.59 -20.06 -42.66
N SER A 357 -22.32 -19.76 -42.40
CA SER A 357 -21.92 -18.82 -41.34
C SER A 357 -22.55 -17.45 -41.55
N ILE A 358 -22.48 -16.91 -42.77
CA ILE A 358 -23.08 -15.61 -43.13
C ILE A 358 -24.60 -15.61 -42.99
N GLN A 359 -25.27 -16.71 -43.38
CA GLN A 359 -26.72 -16.84 -43.24
C GLN A 359 -27.18 -16.79 -41.78
N LEU A 360 -26.37 -17.32 -40.85
CA LEU A 360 -26.67 -17.31 -39.42
C LEU A 360 -26.30 -15.98 -38.77
N LYS A 361 -25.14 -15.41 -39.11
CA LYS A 361 -24.69 -14.13 -38.59
C LYS A 361 -23.87 -13.38 -39.64
N HIS A 362 -24.29 -12.15 -39.93
CA HIS A 362 -23.58 -11.23 -40.81
C HIS A 362 -22.28 -10.68 -40.16
N SER A 363 -21.28 -11.56 -40.01
CA SER A 363 -19.96 -11.18 -39.50
C SER A 363 -19.10 -10.59 -40.62
N PRO A 364 -18.46 -9.43 -40.42
CA PRO A 364 -17.49 -8.88 -41.38
C PRO A 364 -16.39 -9.86 -41.75
N GLU A 365 -15.94 -10.68 -40.79
CA GLU A 365 -14.89 -11.67 -41.02
C GLU A 365 -15.37 -12.81 -41.94
N SER A 366 -16.60 -13.29 -41.78
CA SER A 366 -17.16 -14.32 -42.67
C SER A 366 -17.30 -13.80 -44.11
N TYR A 367 -17.65 -12.52 -44.28
CA TYR A 367 -17.66 -11.87 -45.59
C TYR A 367 -16.25 -11.74 -46.19
N PHE A 368 -15.26 -11.38 -45.37
CA PHE A 368 -13.86 -11.26 -45.80
C PHE A 368 -13.30 -12.60 -46.29
N GLU A 369 -13.50 -13.69 -45.53
CA GLU A 369 -13.00 -15.02 -45.90
C GLU A 369 -13.69 -15.55 -47.18
N LEU A 370 -15.01 -15.34 -47.33
CA LEU A 370 -15.74 -15.73 -48.55
C LEU A 370 -15.35 -14.87 -49.75
N ALA A 371 -15.07 -13.58 -49.56
CA ALA A 371 -14.57 -12.72 -50.61
C ALA A 371 -13.16 -13.14 -51.06
N GLY A 372 -12.30 -13.54 -50.12
CA GLY A 372 -10.98 -14.13 -50.38
C GLY A 372 -11.09 -15.40 -51.22
N TYR A 373 -12.04 -16.29 -50.88
CA TYR A 373 -12.36 -17.46 -51.69
C TYR A 373 -12.67 -17.09 -53.14
N TYR A 374 -13.58 -16.14 -53.40
CA TYR A 374 -13.94 -15.77 -54.78
C TYR A 374 -12.80 -15.07 -55.53
N ALA A 375 -11.95 -14.31 -54.81
CA ALA A 375 -10.76 -13.69 -55.40
C ALA A 375 -9.77 -14.73 -55.91
N GLU A 376 -9.48 -15.76 -55.11
CA GLU A 376 -8.57 -16.86 -55.50
C GLU A 376 -9.11 -17.69 -56.67
N HIS A 377 -10.44 -17.72 -56.85
CA HIS A 377 -11.10 -18.44 -57.94
C HIS A 377 -11.43 -17.55 -59.16
N GLY A 378 -10.94 -16.30 -59.18
CA GLY A 378 -11.05 -15.39 -60.33
C GLY A 378 -12.35 -14.60 -60.45
N ASP A 379 -13.32 -14.78 -59.55
CA ASP A 379 -14.57 -14.01 -59.53
C ASP A 379 -14.41 -12.72 -58.72
N THR A 380 -13.70 -11.77 -59.32
CA THR A 380 -13.40 -10.47 -58.71
C THR A 380 -14.64 -9.60 -58.48
N GLN A 381 -15.69 -9.76 -59.30
CA GLN A 381 -16.92 -8.99 -59.14
C GLN A 381 -17.65 -9.41 -57.87
N LYS A 382 -17.83 -10.72 -57.65
CA LYS A 382 -18.50 -11.24 -56.46
C LYS A 382 -17.66 -11.03 -55.20
N SER A 383 -16.34 -11.18 -55.29
CA SER A 383 -15.41 -10.84 -54.21
C SER A 383 -15.57 -9.38 -53.76
N ASN A 384 -15.56 -8.41 -54.69
CA ASN A 384 -15.76 -7.00 -54.36
C ASN A 384 -17.13 -6.69 -53.75
N GLN A 385 -18.19 -7.36 -54.20
CA GLN A 385 -19.53 -7.23 -53.60
C GLN A 385 -19.54 -7.68 -52.14
N LEU A 386 -18.93 -8.83 -51.84
CA LEU A 386 -18.83 -9.36 -50.48
C LEU A 386 -17.96 -8.49 -49.59
N PHE A 387 -16.84 -7.96 -50.09
CA PHE A 387 -16.03 -6.99 -49.34
C PHE A 387 -16.83 -5.72 -48.99
N ARG A 388 -17.62 -5.19 -49.93
CA ARG A 388 -18.51 -4.04 -49.66
C ARG A 388 -19.53 -4.37 -48.58
N GLN A 389 -20.14 -5.54 -48.62
CA GLN A 389 -21.09 -5.99 -47.59
C GLN A 389 -20.42 -6.14 -46.22
N GLY A 390 -19.23 -6.75 -46.17
CA GLY A 390 -18.43 -6.85 -44.93
C GLY A 390 -18.11 -5.48 -44.34
N LEU A 391 -17.68 -4.52 -45.16
CA LEU A 391 -17.41 -3.14 -44.73
C LEU A 391 -18.66 -2.42 -44.20
N GLN A 392 -19.81 -2.60 -44.85
CA GLN A 392 -21.09 -2.05 -44.37
C GLN A 392 -21.46 -2.61 -43.00
N GLN A 393 -21.24 -3.90 -42.76
CA GLN A 393 -21.49 -4.52 -41.46
C GLN A 393 -20.54 -3.98 -40.37
N THR A 394 -19.26 -3.79 -40.67
CA THR A 394 -18.31 -3.16 -39.73
C THR A 394 -18.78 -1.76 -39.33
N HIS A 395 -19.21 -0.96 -40.31
CA HIS A 395 -19.73 0.38 -40.05
C HIS A 395 -20.98 0.37 -39.16
N GLN A 396 -21.92 -0.55 -39.43
CA GLN A 396 -23.13 -0.70 -38.62
C GLN A 396 -22.82 -1.15 -37.20
N ASN A 397 -21.87 -2.07 -37.01
CA ASN A 397 -21.42 -2.51 -35.69
C ASN A 397 -20.77 -1.37 -34.89
N LEU A 398 -19.94 -0.54 -35.53
CA LEU A 398 -19.31 0.63 -34.91
C LEU A 398 -20.36 1.66 -34.42
N TYR A 399 -21.42 1.89 -35.18
CA TYR A 399 -22.51 2.79 -34.76
C TYR A 399 -23.28 2.26 -33.54
N LEU A 400 -23.52 0.95 -33.48
CA LEU A 400 -24.22 0.34 -32.35
C LEU A 400 -23.38 0.35 -31.07
N THR A 401 -22.06 0.21 -31.18
CA THR A 401 -21.15 0.35 -30.03
C THR A 401 -21.06 1.78 -29.50
N HIS A 402 -21.18 2.79 -30.37
CA HIS A 402 -21.21 4.19 -29.92
C HIS A 402 -22.52 4.56 -29.19
N LYS A 403 -23.66 4.04 -29.65
CA LYS A 403 -24.98 4.35 -29.08
C LYS A 403 -25.30 3.60 -27.77
N SER A 404 -24.48 2.64 -27.37
CA SER A 404 -24.63 1.87 -26.12
C SER A 404 -23.66 2.33 -25.03
N ALA A 405 -22.78 3.28 -25.34
CA ALA A 405 -21.86 3.93 -24.40
C ALA A 405 -22.35 5.31 -23.91
N ASP A 406 -23.41 5.84 -24.56
CA ASP A 406 -24.25 6.96 -24.11
C ASP A 406 -25.50 6.42 -23.41
#